data_AF-A0A2T5X6H9-F1
#
_entry.id   AF-A0A2T5X6H9-F1
#
_cell.length_a   1.000
_cell.length_b   1.000
_cell.length_c   1.000
_cell.angle_alpha   90.00
_cell.angle_beta   90.00
_cell.angle_gamma   90.00
#
_symmetry.space_group_name_H-M   'P 1'
#
loop_
_entity.id
_entity.type
_entity.pdbx_description
1 polymer ?
#
loop_
_entity_poly.entity_id
_entity_poly.type
_entity_poly.pdbx_seq_one_letter_code
_entity_poly.pdbx_strand_id
1 'polypeptide(L)'
;MPKSLEDVSREALVGLAPAGSVGEVTSIDATDEVVTYRFASSVEGYTGWEWAVSLATIDGDVTVLETELVAGADSLLSPDWVPWSERLKEYRASLAAGEAAEVDVDAAQEALDAVLETHLDVTLGDDDAADDDSDDDDSDDESDDDDDDDESDDDDDDLDLTDVVESRYDDTDVFDGVDEAGSVDDDLDDEYRVVDDEDEDDDDSDDELSDDRH
;
A
#
# COMPACT_ATOMS: atom_id res chain seq x y z
N MET A 1 18.57 -25.65 25.60
CA MET A 1 18.79 -26.22 24.26
C MET A 1 18.84 -25.05 23.30
N PRO A 2 19.69 -25.05 22.27
CA PRO A 2 19.57 -24.05 21.21
C PRO A 2 18.15 -24.09 20.64
N LYS A 3 17.56 -22.93 20.35
CA LYS A 3 16.25 -22.85 19.68
C LYS A 3 16.38 -23.50 18.29
N SER A 4 15.36 -24.20 17.84
CA SER A 4 15.36 -24.70 16.46
C SER A 4 15.22 -23.53 15.48
N LEU A 5 15.63 -23.72 14.22
CA LEU A 5 15.42 -22.70 13.19
C LEU A 5 13.94 -22.36 13.01
N GLU A 6 13.05 -23.37 13.10
CA GLU A 6 11.60 -23.13 13.09
C GLU A 6 11.16 -22.25 14.26
N ASP A 7 11.66 -22.49 15.48
CA ASP A 7 11.34 -21.66 16.64
C ASP A 7 11.78 -20.21 16.42
N VAL A 8 12.98 -20.01 15.86
CA VAL A 8 13.51 -18.68 15.52
C VAL A 8 12.65 -18.01 14.45
N SER A 9 12.25 -18.74 13.40
CA SER A 9 11.36 -18.23 12.35
C SER A 9 9.99 -17.85 12.91
N ARG A 10 9.40 -18.67 13.79
CA ARG A 10 8.12 -18.36 14.44
C ARG A 10 8.22 -17.15 15.35
N GLU A 11 9.30 -17.06 16.12
CA GLU A 11 9.60 -15.91 16.99
C GLU A 11 9.75 -14.62 16.17
N ALA A 12 10.39 -14.68 15.01
CA ALA A 12 10.53 -13.53 14.10
C ALA A 12 9.19 -12.97 13.62
N LEU A 13 8.13 -13.79 13.58
CA LEU A 13 6.78 -13.38 13.18
C LEU A 13 5.96 -12.81 14.34
N VAL A 14 6.42 -12.96 15.60
CA VAL A 14 5.73 -12.45 16.79
C VAL A 14 5.79 -10.92 16.79
N GLY A 15 4.73 -10.29 16.29
CA GLY A 15 4.60 -8.83 16.20
C GLY A 15 4.32 -8.32 14.79
N LEU A 16 4.67 -9.09 13.75
CA LEU A 16 4.25 -8.81 12.37
C LEU A 16 2.91 -9.49 12.06
N ALA A 17 2.80 -10.77 12.44
CA ALA A 17 1.62 -11.55 12.18
C ALA A 17 0.58 -11.33 13.30
N PRO A 18 -0.71 -11.12 12.96
CA PRO A 18 -1.80 -11.18 13.93
C PRO A 18 -1.74 -12.45 14.78
N ALA A 19 -2.15 -12.36 16.05
CA ALA A 19 -2.06 -13.49 16.98
C ALA A 19 -2.84 -14.71 16.45
N GLY A 20 -2.16 -15.86 16.35
CA GLY A 20 -2.75 -17.10 15.85
C GLY A 20 -2.89 -17.19 14.33
N SER A 21 -2.38 -16.20 13.57
CA SER A 21 -2.45 -16.20 12.11
C SER A 21 -1.34 -16.98 11.40
N VAL A 22 -0.30 -17.39 12.14
CA VAL A 22 0.81 -18.21 11.63
C VAL A 22 0.48 -19.69 11.82
N GLY A 23 0.32 -20.41 10.72
CA GLY A 23 -0.06 -21.82 10.69
C GLY A 23 1.13 -22.79 10.75
N GLU A 24 0.93 -23.95 10.12
CA GLU A 24 1.94 -24.99 9.93
C GLU A 24 2.99 -24.59 8.89
N VAL A 25 4.15 -25.24 8.94
CA VAL A 25 5.20 -25.08 7.93
C VAL A 25 4.74 -25.73 6.63
N THR A 26 4.64 -24.94 5.57
CA THR A 26 4.27 -25.44 4.24
C THR A 26 5.49 -25.91 3.45
N SER A 27 6.60 -25.18 3.55
CA SER A 27 7.85 -25.49 2.85
C SER A 27 9.07 -24.94 3.58
N ILE A 28 10.22 -25.56 3.30
CA ILE A 28 11.53 -25.15 3.80
C ILE A 28 12.49 -25.23 2.60
N ASP A 29 13.03 -24.08 2.21
CA ASP A 29 13.99 -23.97 1.13
C ASP A 29 15.35 -23.59 1.72
N ALA A 30 16.37 -24.42 1.48
CA ALA A 30 17.73 -24.18 1.96
C ALA A 30 18.66 -23.97 0.77
N THR A 31 19.27 -22.80 0.71
CA THR A 31 20.25 -22.43 -0.32
C THR A 31 21.50 -21.88 0.35
N ASP A 32 22.59 -22.62 0.25
CA ASP A 32 23.88 -22.25 0.84
C ASP A 32 23.76 -21.99 2.37
N GLU A 33 24.16 -20.81 2.85
CA GLU A 33 24.03 -20.39 4.25
C GLU A 33 22.64 -19.83 4.60
N VAL A 34 21.67 -19.85 3.69
CA VAL A 34 20.32 -19.29 3.88
C VAL A 34 19.26 -20.38 3.92
N VAL A 35 18.35 -20.29 4.90
CA VAL A 35 17.17 -21.16 5.04
C VAL A 35 15.91 -20.31 5.11
N THR A 36 15.00 -20.51 4.18
CA THR A 36 13.69 -19.85 4.15
C THR A 36 12.61 -20.81 4.61
N TYR A 37 11.95 -20.47 5.71
CA TYR A 37 10.76 -21.18 6.18
C TYR A 37 9.50 -20.50 5.65
N ARG A 38 8.56 -21.27 5.09
CA ARG A 38 7.24 -20.77 4.73
C ARG A 38 6.17 -21.39 5.62
N PHE A 39 5.25 -20.57 6.10
CA PHE A 39 4.14 -20.97 6.97
C PHE A 39 2.81 -20.57 6.33
N ALA A 40 1.80 -21.43 6.45
CA ALA A 40 0.45 -21.08 6.04
C ALA A 40 -0.03 -19.82 6.81
N SER A 41 -0.66 -18.87 6.11
CA SER A 41 -1.26 -17.69 6.72
C SER A 41 -2.78 -17.83 6.84
N SER A 42 -3.33 -17.46 7.98
CA SER A 42 -4.78 -17.33 8.20
C SER A 42 -5.20 -15.87 8.44
N VAL A 43 -4.41 -14.91 7.93
CA VAL A 43 -4.76 -13.48 7.96
C VAL A 43 -5.99 -13.22 7.08
N GLU A 44 -6.99 -12.53 7.65
CA GLU A 44 -8.22 -12.17 6.94
C GLU A 44 -7.91 -11.30 5.70
N GLY A 45 -8.52 -11.64 4.56
CA GLY A 45 -8.27 -10.98 3.28
C GLY A 45 -7.06 -11.51 2.49
N TYR A 46 -6.19 -12.29 3.14
CA TYR A 46 -4.99 -12.90 2.53
C TYR A 46 -5.12 -14.44 2.46
N THR A 47 -6.29 -14.92 2.04
CA THR A 47 -6.55 -16.36 1.88
C THR A 47 -5.60 -16.97 0.87
N GLY A 48 -4.91 -18.05 1.27
CA GLY A 48 -3.95 -18.77 0.43
C GLY A 48 -2.55 -18.15 0.38
N TRP A 49 -2.30 -17.11 1.19
CA TRP A 49 -0.99 -16.50 1.34
C TRP A 49 -0.14 -17.24 2.38
N GLU A 50 1.16 -17.01 2.36
CA GLU A 50 2.13 -17.68 3.21
C GLU A 50 3.10 -16.66 3.81
N TRP A 51 3.45 -16.84 5.08
CA TRP A 51 4.54 -16.10 5.71
C TRP A 51 5.86 -16.75 5.32
N ALA A 52 6.79 -16.01 4.72
CA ALA A 52 8.15 -16.46 4.49
C ALA A 52 9.11 -15.78 5.47
N VAL A 53 10.04 -16.55 6.01
CA VAL A 53 11.09 -16.07 6.93
C VAL A 53 12.42 -16.64 6.46
N SER A 54 13.31 -15.77 5.98
CA SER A 54 14.65 -16.15 5.55
C SER A 54 15.64 -15.95 6.69
N LEU A 55 16.43 -16.97 6.97
CA LEU A 55 17.43 -17.01 8.02
C LEU A 55 18.82 -17.23 7.41
N ALA A 56 19.83 -16.49 7.84
CA ALA A 56 21.23 -16.83 7.58
C ALA A 56 21.79 -17.66 8.74
N THR A 57 22.53 -18.72 8.42
CA THR A 57 23.28 -19.54 9.38
C THR A 57 24.77 -19.50 9.02
N ILE A 58 25.52 -18.65 9.72
CA ILE A 58 26.95 -18.43 9.48
C ILE A 58 27.72 -18.85 10.73
N ASP A 59 28.69 -19.75 10.61
CA ASP A 59 29.49 -20.27 11.73
C ASP A 59 28.66 -20.85 12.92
N GLY A 60 27.41 -21.24 12.65
CA GLY A 60 26.47 -21.74 13.65
C GLY A 60 25.64 -20.67 14.37
N ASP A 61 25.86 -19.39 14.08
CA ASP A 61 25.01 -18.29 14.50
C ASP A 61 23.87 -18.09 13.49
N VAL A 62 22.65 -17.87 14.00
CA VAL A 62 21.43 -17.73 13.19
C VAL A 62 20.93 -16.28 13.25
N THR A 63 20.70 -15.67 12.10
CA THR A 63 20.16 -14.30 11.97
C THR A 63 18.96 -14.28 11.04
N VAL A 64 17.91 -13.55 11.42
CA VAL A 64 16.75 -13.30 10.54
C VAL A 64 17.12 -12.23 9.52
N LEU A 65 16.97 -12.52 8.23
CA LEU A 65 17.23 -11.59 7.14
C LEU A 65 15.99 -10.76 6.81
N GLU A 66 14.89 -11.43 6.51
CA GLU A 66 13.63 -10.81 6.12
C GLU A 66 12.44 -11.65 6.56
N THR A 67 11.31 -10.97 6.69
CA THR A 67 9.99 -11.56 6.93
C THR A 67 9.00 -10.92 5.99
N GLU A 68 8.27 -11.74 5.25
CA GLU A 68 7.34 -11.26 4.22
C GLU A 68 6.07 -12.12 4.17
N LEU A 69 4.98 -11.49 3.74
CA LEU A 69 3.72 -12.17 3.46
C LEU A 69 3.57 -12.25 1.94
N VAL A 70 3.69 -13.45 1.40
CA VAL A 70 3.77 -13.71 -0.04
C VAL A 70 2.55 -14.49 -0.52
N ALA A 71 2.13 -14.21 -1.75
CA ALA A 71 1.05 -14.96 -2.39
C ALA A 71 1.51 -16.41 -2.65
N GLY A 72 0.82 -17.37 -2.03
CA GLY A 72 0.96 -18.80 -2.29
C GLY A 72 0.16 -19.24 -3.53
N ALA A 73 0.25 -20.53 -3.87
CA ALA A 73 -0.40 -21.10 -5.06
C ALA A 73 -1.94 -20.95 -5.06
N ASP A 74 -2.55 -20.98 -3.88
CA ASP A 74 -4.00 -20.84 -3.68
C ASP A 74 -4.43 -19.40 -3.37
N SER A 75 -3.53 -18.42 -3.54
CA SER A 75 -3.83 -17.02 -3.24
C SER A 75 -4.85 -16.43 -4.21
N LEU A 76 -5.78 -15.66 -3.64
CA LEU A 76 -6.68 -14.83 -4.43
C LEU A 76 -5.87 -13.75 -5.15
N LEU A 77 -5.88 -13.79 -6.48
CA LEU A 77 -5.23 -12.78 -7.32
C LEU A 77 -6.00 -11.47 -7.25
N SER A 78 -5.25 -10.37 -7.24
CA SER A 78 -5.85 -9.05 -7.41
C SER A 78 -6.51 -8.93 -8.79
N PRO A 79 -7.60 -8.15 -8.90
CA PRO A 79 -8.14 -7.79 -10.20
C PRO A 79 -7.11 -6.99 -11.00
N ASP A 80 -7.30 -6.92 -12.32
CA ASP A 80 -6.47 -6.09 -13.19
C ASP A 80 -6.41 -4.65 -12.67
N TRP A 81 -5.21 -4.08 -12.70
CA TRP A 81 -5.01 -2.69 -12.30
C TRP A 81 -5.67 -1.76 -13.32
N VAL A 82 -6.51 -0.87 -12.83
CA VAL A 82 -7.15 0.18 -13.62
C VAL A 82 -6.43 1.50 -13.38
N PRO A 83 -6.03 2.25 -14.42
CA PRO A 83 -5.39 3.54 -14.29
C PRO A 83 -6.14 4.51 -13.38
N TRP A 84 -5.38 5.32 -12.63
CA TRP A 84 -5.97 6.30 -11.72
C TRP A 84 -6.88 7.32 -12.43
N SER A 85 -6.49 7.72 -13.64
CA SER A 85 -7.30 8.61 -14.50
C SER A 85 -8.67 8.02 -14.83
N GLU A 86 -8.77 6.71 -15.02
CA GLU A 86 -10.01 6.00 -15.30
C GLU A 86 -10.88 5.86 -14.04
N ARG A 87 -10.28 5.54 -12.88
CA ARG A 87 -11.00 5.51 -11.60
C ARG A 87 -11.64 6.86 -11.26
N LEU A 88 -10.93 7.95 -11.55
CA LEU A 88 -11.43 9.31 -11.33
C LEU A 88 -12.56 9.71 -12.28
N LYS A 89 -12.74 9.02 -13.41
CA LYS A 89 -13.75 9.38 -14.40
C LYS A 89 -15.16 9.22 -13.85
N GLU A 90 -15.43 8.14 -13.10
CA GLU A 90 -16.72 7.93 -12.44
C GLU A 90 -16.97 8.96 -11.34
N TYR A 91 -15.96 9.30 -10.54
CA TYR A 91 -16.05 10.35 -9.53
C TYR A 91 -16.33 11.73 -10.15
N ARG A 92 -15.62 12.08 -11.24
CA ARG A 92 -15.87 13.33 -11.98
C ARG A 92 -17.26 13.35 -12.62
N ALA A 93 -17.73 12.23 -13.14
CA ALA A 93 -19.07 12.11 -13.69
C ALA A 93 -20.14 12.25 -12.59
N SER A 94 -19.93 11.72 -11.38
CA SER A 94 -20.87 11.89 -10.27
C SER A 94 -20.93 13.34 -9.79
N LEU A 95 -19.79 14.03 -9.73
CA LEU A 95 -19.75 15.46 -9.40
C LEU A 95 -20.47 16.29 -10.47
N ALA A 96 -20.18 16.04 -11.76
CA ALA A 96 -20.85 16.74 -12.86
C ALA A 96 -22.36 16.44 -12.91
N ALA A 97 -22.80 15.23 -12.56
CA ALA A 97 -24.21 14.89 -12.46
C ALA A 97 -24.90 15.57 -11.26
N GLY A 98 -24.19 15.73 -10.13
CA GLY A 98 -24.68 16.48 -8.97
C GLY A 98 -24.75 17.98 -9.24
N GLU A 99 -23.81 18.54 -10.01
CA GLU A 99 -23.81 19.95 -10.44
C GLU A 99 -24.86 20.22 -11.52
N ALA A 100 -25.05 19.27 -12.45
CA ALA A 100 -26.07 19.38 -13.50
C ALA A 100 -27.50 19.12 -13.00
N ALA A 101 -27.65 18.51 -11.81
CA ALA A 101 -28.94 18.42 -11.15
C ALA A 101 -29.35 19.84 -10.72
N GLU A 102 -30.30 20.42 -11.45
CA GLU A 102 -30.93 21.67 -11.08
C GLU A 102 -31.54 21.54 -9.67
N VAL A 103 -30.87 22.15 -8.69
CA VAL A 103 -31.39 22.23 -7.33
C VAL A 103 -32.48 23.30 -7.35
N ASP A 104 -33.73 22.88 -7.11
CA ASP A 104 -34.82 23.83 -6.87
C ASP A 104 -34.54 24.55 -5.56
N VAL A 105 -34.05 25.79 -5.69
CA VAL A 105 -33.51 26.56 -4.56
C VAL A 105 -34.60 26.93 -3.58
N ASP A 106 -35.82 27.19 -4.07
CA ASP A 106 -37.01 27.47 -3.25
C ASP A 106 -37.41 26.23 -2.43
N ALA A 107 -37.52 25.06 -3.07
CA ALA A 107 -37.84 23.81 -2.36
C ALA A 107 -36.72 23.40 -1.38
N ALA A 108 -35.46 23.63 -1.72
CA ALA A 108 -34.33 23.39 -0.84
C ALA A 108 -34.33 24.36 0.36
N GLN A 109 -34.70 25.63 0.15
CA GLN A 109 -34.88 26.60 1.23
C GLN A 109 -36.06 26.23 2.13
N GLU A 110 -37.21 25.86 1.58
CA GLU A 110 -38.37 25.41 2.39
C GLU A 110 -38.03 24.16 3.22
N ALA A 111 -37.24 23.23 2.68
CA ALA A 111 -36.78 22.06 3.41
C ALA A 111 -35.79 22.40 4.54
N LEU A 112 -34.85 23.32 4.30
CA LEU A 112 -33.92 23.81 5.32
C LEU A 112 -34.65 24.58 6.43
N ASP A 113 -35.61 25.44 6.07
CA ASP A 113 -36.42 26.22 7.01
C ASP A 113 -37.25 25.29 7.90
N ALA A 114 -37.89 24.27 7.33
CA ALA A 114 -38.63 23.26 8.09
C ALA A 114 -37.74 22.46 9.05
N VAL A 115 -36.50 22.15 8.67
CA VAL A 115 -35.52 21.48 9.57
C VAL A 115 -35.09 22.43 10.69
N LEU A 116 -34.87 23.71 10.39
CA LEU A 116 -34.49 24.72 11.38
C LEU A 116 -35.63 24.98 12.38
N GLU A 117 -36.87 25.05 11.91
CA GLU A 117 -38.07 25.20 12.75
C GLU A 117 -38.32 23.98 13.65
N THR A 118 -37.94 22.78 13.22
CA THR A 118 -38.07 21.57 14.06
C THR A 118 -36.90 21.35 15.03
N HIS A 119 -35.73 21.97 14.81
CA HIS A 119 -34.54 21.77 15.64
C HIS A 119 -34.09 23.00 16.46
N LEU A 120 -34.73 24.17 16.31
CA LEU A 120 -34.50 25.35 17.15
C LEU A 120 -35.58 25.55 18.22
N ASP A 121 -35.85 24.50 19.02
CA ASP A 121 -36.41 24.67 20.38
C ASP A 121 -35.23 24.68 21.37
N VAL A 122 -34.29 25.62 21.20
CA VAL A 122 -33.43 26.00 22.32
C VAL A 122 -34.18 27.07 23.08
N THR A 123 -34.85 26.65 24.14
CA THR A 123 -35.52 27.53 25.09
C THR A 123 -34.48 28.50 25.67
N LEU A 124 -34.39 29.72 25.12
CA LEU A 124 -33.92 30.86 25.91
C LEU A 124 -35.01 31.08 26.95
N GLY A 125 -34.86 30.37 28.08
CA GLY A 125 -35.74 30.44 29.22
C GLY A 125 -35.79 31.86 29.76
N ASP A 126 -36.93 32.49 29.55
CA ASP A 126 -37.47 33.53 30.41
C ASP A 126 -37.68 32.93 31.80
N ASP A 127 -36.62 32.91 32.61
CA ASP A 127 -36.68 32.51 34.02
C ASP A 127 -36.82 33.79 34.87
N ASP A 128 -38.05 34.30 34.93
CA ASP A 128 -38.43 35.35 35.88
C ASP A 128 -39.22 34.72 37.05
N ALA A 129 -38.62 34.87 38.23
CA ALA A 129 -39.14 34.73 39.59
C ALA A 129 -39.21 33.35 40.26
N ALA A 130 -38.16 33.04 41.04
CA ALA A 130 -38.34 32.58 42.42
C ALA A 130 -37.20 33.08 43.33
N ASP A 131 -37.61 33.81 44.36
CA ASP A 131 -36.90 34.22 45.56
C ASP A 131 -36.32 32.98 46.29
N ASP A 132 -35.00 32.89 46.44
CA ASP A 132 -34.35 31.99 47.42
C ASP A 132 -33.10 32.67 47.97
N ASP A 133 -33.27 33.17 49.18
CA ASP A 133 -32.30 33.70 50.11
C ASP A 133 -31.20 32.66 50.44
N SER A 134 -29.95 32.96 50.06
CA SER A 134 -28.78 32.41 50.76
C SER A 134 -27.55 33.31 50.62
N ASP A 135 -27.30 34.02 51.72
CA ASP A 135 -26.02 34.39 52.33
C ASP A 135 -24.81 34.73 51.43
N ASP A 136 -24.60 36.04 51.35
CA ASP A 136 -23.33 36.78 51.47
C ASP A 136 -22.19 35.97 52.15
N ASP A 137 -21.14 35.63 51.39
CA ASP A 137 -19.80 35.36 51.94
C ASP A 137 -18.73 35.87 50.96
N ASP A 138 -18.25 37.05 51.31
CA ASP A 138 -16.93 37.65 51.14
C ASP A 138 -16.12 37.42 49.84
N SER A 139 -15.96 38.54 49.16
CA SER A 139 -14.85 38.96 48.30
C SER A 139 -13.47 38.50 48.77
N ASP A 140 -12.67 37.98 47.84
CA ASP A 140 -11.21 38.17 47.74
C ASP A 140 -10.88 38.03 46.23
N ASP A 141 -10.48 39.08 45.49
CA ASP A 141 -9.10 39.61 45.42
C ASP A 141 -8.18 38.48 44.90
N GLU A 142 -7.67 38.47 43.65
CA GLU A 142 -6.81 39.46 43.02
C GLU A 142 -6.82 39.25 41.49
N SER A 143 -6.68 40.34 40.73
CA SER A 143 -6.38 40.30 39.30
C SER A 143 -4.86 40.19 39.14
N ASP A 144 -4.37 39.10 38.57
CA ASP A 144 -3.03 39.06 37.98
C ASP A 144 -3.18 39.18 36.46
N ASP A 145 -2.95 40.41 35.99
CA ASP A 145 -2.42 40.70 34.67
C ASP A 145 -1.10 39.92 34.49
N ASP A 146 -1.04 39.06 33.48
CA ASP A 146 0.22 38.77 32.80
C ASP A 146 -0.06 38.81 31.29
N ASP A 147 0.33 39.97 30.72
CA ASP A 147 0.81 40.13 29.37
C ASP A 147 1.80 39.01 29.02
N ASP A 148 1.57 38.34 27.90
CA ASP A 148 2.68 38.01 26.99
C ASP A 148 2.11 37.97 25.56
N ASP A 149 2.32 39.09 24.88
CA ASP A 149 2.44 39.20 23.43
C ASP A 149 3.44 38.14 22.93
N ASP A 150 2.97 37.18 22.14
CA ASP A 150 3.85 36.43 21.23
C ASP A 150 3.33 36.63 19.80
N GLU A 151 3.77 37.75 19.23
CA GLU A 151 3.73 38.07 17.82
C GLU A 151 4.66 37.13 17.04
N SER A 152 4.14 35.94 16.72
CA SER A 152 4.74 35.12 15.67
C SER A 152 4.35 35.70 14.31
N ASP A 153 5.25 36.54 13.77
CA ASP A 153 5.36 36.83 12.34
C ASP A 153 5.62 35.51 11.60
N ASP A 154 4.55 34.78 11.24
CA ASP A 154 4.63 33.81 10.16
C ASP A 154 4.45 34.58 8.85
N ASP A 155 5.58 34.89 8.21
CA ASP A 155 5.70 35.40 6.86
C ASP A 155 4.66 34.72 5.93
N ASP A 156 3.71 35.51 5.45
CA ASP A 156 2.96 35.24 4.23
C ASP A 156 3.95 35.15 3.06
N ASP A 157 4.51 33.96 2.82
CA ASP A 157 5.08 33.59 1.53
C ASP A 157 3.93 33.47 0.52
N ASP A 158 3.48 34.62 0.03
CA ASP A 158 2.64 34.81 -1.15
C ASP A 158 3.41 34.30 -2.37
N LEU A 159 3.48 32.98 -2.52
CA LEU A 159 3.98 32.35 -3.75
C LEU A 159 2.92 32.58 -4.82
N ASP A 160 3.10 33.67 -5.57
CA ASP A 160 2.48 33.90 -6.87
C ASP A 160 2.85 32.74 -7.81
N LEU A 161 2.01 31.72 -7.86
CA LEU A 161 2.18 30.57 -8.76
C LEU A 161 1.83 30.89 -10.22
N THR A 162 1.83 32.18 -10.63
CA THR A 162 1.55 32.57 -12.00
C THR A 162 2.72 33.16 -12.81
N ASP A 163 3.94 33.21 -12.28
CA ASP A 163 5.12 33.69 -13.03
C ASP A 163 6.40 32.85 -12.79
N VAL A 164 6.36 31.55 -13.10
CA VAL A 164 7.58 30.76 -13.43
C VAL A 164 7.35 29.95 -14.70
N VAL A 165 6.95 30.65 -15.75
CA VAL A 165 7.23 30.23 -17.12
C VAL A 165 8.41 31.10 -17.54
N GLU A 166 9.62 30.51 -17.51
CA GLU A 166 10.66 30.59 -18.56
C GLU A 166 12.05 30.22 -17.98
N SER A 167 12.67 29.21 -18.60
CA SER A 167 14.12 28.97 -18.64
C SER A 167 14.82 28.35 -17.41
N ARG A 168 14.81 27.00 -17.29
CA ARG A 168 16.07 26.21 -17.18
C ARG A 168 16.04 24.66 -17.26
N TYR A 169 15.14 24.03 -18.02
CA TYR A 169 15.41 22.68 -18.53
C TYR A 169 15.39 22.71 -20.07
N ASP A 170 16.50 23.20 -20.59
CA ASP A 170 16.97 22.95 -21.94
C ASP A 170 17.61 21.55 -21.92
N ASP A 171 16.82 20.53 -22.30
CA ASP A 171 17.34 19.22 -22.70
C ASP A 171 16.44 18.71 -23.83
N THR A 172 16.46 19.46 -24.94
CA THR A 172 16.03 18.99 -26.25
C THR A 172 17.18 19.22 -27.20
N ASP A 173 18.12 18.28 -27.27
CA ASP A 173 19.03 18.09 -28.41
C ASP A 173 19.71 16.72 -28.29
N VAL A 174 19.12 15.66 -28.87
CA VAL A 174 19.72 14.75 -29.89
C VAL A 174 18.63 13.80 -30.37
N PHE A 175 17.75 14.28 -31.24
CA PHE A 175 17.15 13.47 -32.31
C PHE A 175 16.96 14.38 -33.52
N ASP A 176 18.09 14.83 -34.06
CA ASP A 176 18.16 15.53 -35.33
C ASP A 176 18.12 14.48 -36.45
N GLY A 177 17.06 14.55 -37.26
CA GLY A 177 17.06 14.12 -38.66
C GLY A 177 16.98 12.62 -38.97
N VAL A 178 15.76 12.11 -39.17
CA VAL A 178 15.55 11.07 -40.20
C VAL A 178 14.37 11.46 -41.09
N ASP A 179 14.67 12.30 -42.07
CA ASP A 179 13.86 12.37 -43.29
C ASP A 179 14.46 11.41 -44.32
N GLU A 180 13.64 10.42 -44.67
CA GLU A 180 13.48 9.82 -46.01
C GLU A 180 14.62 9.00 -46.68
N ALA A 181 14.22 7.78 -47.08
CA ALA A 181 14.74 6.96 -48.17
C ALA A 181 16.08 6.23 -47.98
N GLY A 182 16.00 5.02 -47.42
CA GLY A 182 17.00 3.98 -47.60
C GLY A 182 16.49 2.65 -47.04
N SER A 183 16.19 1.70 -47.91
CA SER A 183 15.98 0.29 -47.56
C SER A 183 17.16 -0.22 -46.73
N VAL A 184 16.89 -0.67 -45.50
CA VAL A 184 17.85 -1.40 -44.67
C VAL A 184 17.28 -2.79 -44.49
N ASP A 185 17.99 -3.72 -45.11
CA ASP A 185 17.76 -5.15 -45.15
C ASP A 185 17.69 -5.77 -43.74
N ASP A 186 16.83 -6.78 -43.68
CA ASP A 186 16.62 -7.75 -42.60
C ASP A 186 17.85 -8.65 -42.48
N ASP A 187 18.78 -8.33 -41.57
CA ASP A 187 19.88 -9.23 -41.19
C ASP A 187 20.33 -8.91 -39.75
N LEU A 188 19.61 -9.45 -38.76
CA LEU A 188 20.17 -9.68 -37.43
C LEU A 188 20.33 -11.19 -37.23
N ASP A 189 21.49 -11.66 -37.68
CA ASP A 189 22.12 -12.94 -37.35
C ASP A 189 22.19 -13.14 -35.83
N ASP A 190 21.46 -14.15 -35.37
CA ASP A 190 22.03 -15.33 -34.69
C ASP A 190 23.25 -15.12 -33.77
N GLU A 191 23.01 -14.75 -32.50
CA GLU A 191 23.88 -15.16 -31.40
C GLU A 191 23.06 -15.51 -30.15
N TYR A 192 22.18 -16.50 -30.29
CA TYR A 192 21.82 -17.36 -29.15
C TYR A 192 22.57 -18.67 -29.33
N ARG A 193 23.81 -18.69 -28.84
CA ARG A 193 24.60 -19.93 -28.73
C ARG A 193 23.89 -20.86 -27.74
N VAL A 194 23.09 -21.77 -28.26
CA VAL A 194 22.66 -22.99 -27.57
C VAL A 194 23.94 -23.77 -27.24
N VAL A 195 24.19 -23.98 -25.95
CA VAL A 195 25.16 -24.97 -25.49
C VAL A 195 24.49 -26.33 -25.62
N ASP A 196 24.70 -26.98 -26.76
CA ASP A 196 24.40 -28.39 -26.93
C ASP A 196 25.45 -29.17 -26.13
N ASP A 197 24.97 -29.90 -25.13
CA ASP A 197 25.71 -30.78 -24.25
C ASP A 197 25.93 -32.09 -25.01
N GLU A 198 26.95 -32.12 -25.87
CA GLU A 198 27.44 -33.34 -26.51
C GLU A 198 28.46 -34.01 -25.57
N ASP A 199 28.00 -34.81 -24.61
CA ASP A 199 28.81 -35.87 -24.02
C ASP A 199 28.52 -37.18 -24.79
N GLU A 200 29.37 -37.43 -25.79
CA GLU A 200 29.57 -38.73 -26.42
C GLU A 200 30.32 -39.65 -25.44
N ASP A 201 29.66 -40.69 -24.95
CA ASP A 201 30.35 -41.93 -24.55
C ASP A 201 29.66 -43.10 -25.27
N ASP A 202 30.27 -43.50 -26.40
CA ASP A 202 30.19 -44.84 -26.98
C ASP A 202 30.62 -45.88 -25.93
N ASP A 203 29.81 -46.92 -25.68
CA ASP A 203 30.34 -48.30 -25.63
C ASP A 203 29.23 -49.36 -25.75
N ASP A 204 29.27 -50.01 -26.90
CA ASP A 204 29.04 -51.42 -27.20
C ASP A 204 27.67 -52.11 -27.14
N SER A 205 27.54 -52.96 -28.15
CA SER A 205 26.39 -53.76 -28.52
C SER A 205 26.26 -55.01 -27.65
N ASP A 206 25.05 -55.45 -27.33
CA ASP A 206 24.74 -56.88 -27.40
C ASP A 206 23.24 -57.13 -27.63
N ASP A 207 23.01 -57.75 -28.78
CA ASP A 207 21.76 -58.25 -29.33
C ASP A 207 21.45 -59.60 -28.68
N GLU A 208 20.37 -59.73 -27.91
CA GLU A 208 19.77 -61.05 -27.64
C GLU A 208 18.24 -60.94 -27.76
N LEU A 209 17.78 -61.15 -29.00
CA LEU A 209 16.46 -61.65 -29.34
C LEU A 209 16.01 -62.79 -28.43
N SER A 210 14.81 -62.68 -27.85
CA SER A 210 13.86 -63.78 -27.55
C SER A 210 12.53 -63.13 -27.12
N ASP A 211 11.57 -62.90 -28.01
CA ASP A 211 10.50 -63.85 -28.38
C ASP A 211 10.32 -65.00 -27.37
N ASP A 212 9.29 -64.93 -26.51
CA ASP A 212 8.25 -65.98 -26.37
C ASP A 212 7.19 -65.59 -25.31
N ARG A 213 6.00 -65.23 -25.81
CA ARG A 213 4.71 -65.82 -25.43
C ARG A 213 4.55 -66.43 -24.01
N HIS A 214 3.69 -65.82 -23.17
CA HIS A 214 2.39 -66.40 -22.77
C HIS A 214 1.54 -65.39 -21.98
#